data_AF-A0A1V3WRN1-F1
#
_entry.id   AF-A0A1V3WRN1-F1
#
_cell.length_a   1.000
_cell.length_b   1.000
_cell.length_c   1.000
_cell.angle_alpha   90.00
_cell.angle_beta   90.00
_cell.angle_gamma   90.00
#
_symmetry.space_group_name_H-M   'P 1'
#
loop_
_entity.id
_entity.type
_entity.pdbx_description
1 polymer ?
#
loop_
_entity_poly.entity_id
_entity_poly.type
_entity_poly.pdbx_seq_one_letter_code
_entity_poly.pdbx_strand_id
1 'polypeptide(L)'
;MTLSSAAVILVLKPLLTALFLRAGGAGGLLTPSLATGAAAGSLLVLTLNAAAGTHLHGPVISLAGAAGVLAVTQGSPTWAAIFVWELARPPIWMLVVFLVTAVGAEALKRLAVGRGLPHLDHRAG
;
A
#
# COMPACT_ATOMS: atom_id res chain seq x y z
N MET A 1 23.24 -15.75 13.91
CA MET A 1 22.56 -14.63 13.24
C MET A 1 22.29 -13.56 14.28
N THR A 2 23.07 -12.48 14.31
CA THR A 2 22.97 -11.44 15.34
C THR A 2 21.91 -10.41 14.97
N LEU A 3 21.21 -9.86 15.97
CA LEU A 3 20.14 -8.85 15.83
C LEU A 3 20.53 -7.67 14.90
N SER A 4 21.82 -7.33 14.88
CA SER A 4 22.44 -6.32 14.03
C SER A 4 22.40 -6.66 12.53
N SER A 5 22.66 -7.92 12.16
CA SER A 5 22.60 -8.37 10.75
C SER A 5 21.18 -8.37 10.18
N ALA A 6 20.17 -8.63 11.02
CA ALA A 6 18.76 -8.54 10.64
C ALA A 6 18.30 -7.09 10.39
N ALA A 7 18.72 -6.15 11.25
CA ALA A 7 18.39 -4.73 11.10
C ALA A 7 19.00 -4.10 9.83
N VAL A 8 20.23 -4.48 9.47
CA VAL A 8 20.89 -3.98 8.25
C VAL A 8 20.22 -4.51 6.98
N ILE A 9 19.82 -5.80 6.94
CA ILE A 9 19.09 -6.37 5.79
C ILE A 9 17.65 -5.82 5.69
N LEU A 10 17.02 -5.51 6.83
CA LEU A 10 15.67 -4.94 6.91
C LEU A 10 15.58 -3.52 6.34
N VAL A 11 16.67 -2.74 6.41
CA VAL A 11 16.72 -1.37 5.86
C VAL A 11 17.23 -1.35 4.41
N LEU A 12 18.14 -2.27 4.04
CA LEU A 12 18.82 -2.23 2.74
C LEU A 12 17.94 -2.71 1.57
N LYS A 13 17.01 -3.65 1.80
CA LYS A 13 16.11 -4.18 0.73
C LYS A 13 14.96 -3.24 0.33
N PRO A 14 14.22 -2.57 1.24
CA PRO A 14 13.11 -1.70 0.86
C PRO A 14 13.54 -0.45 0.09
N LEU A 15 14.73 0.10 0.40
CA LEU A 15 15.28 1.28 -0.27
C LEU A 15 15.73 0.99 -1.71
N LEU A 16 16.27 -0.21 -1.99
CA LEU A 16 16.60 -0.66 -3.34
C LEU A 16 15.34 -0.94 -4.19
N THR A 17 14.25 -1.42 -3.58
CA THR A 17 12.95 -1.56 -4.25
C THR A 17 12.30 -0.20 -4.55
N ALA A 18 12.36 0.76 -3.62
CA ALA A 18 11.90 2.14 -3.85
C ALA A 18 12.71 2.88 -4.93
N LEU A 19 14.00 2.57 -5.10
CA LEU A 19 14.87 3.12 -6.14
C LEU A 19 14.54 2.55 -7.55
N PHE A 20 14.13 1.28 -7.65
CA PHE A 20 13.67 0.66 -8.90
C PHE A 20 12.30 1.19 -9.37
N LEU A 21 11.42 1.55 -8.43
CA LEU A 21 10.14 2.18 -8.73
C LEU A 21 10.28 3.61 -9.26
N ARG A 22 11.47 4.22 -9.14
CA ARG A 22 11.81 5.55 -9.69
C ARG A 22 12.50 5.49 -11.07
N ALA A 23 12.73 4.30 -11.63
CA ALA A 23 13.54 4.11 -12.85
C ALA A 23 12.77 4.00 -14.19
N GLY A 24 11.45 4.25 -14.23
CA GLY A 24 10.75 4.53 -15.48
C GLY A 24 10.87 3.49 -16.62
N GLY A 25 10.43 2.25 -16.40
CA GLY A 25 10.18 1.31 -17.49
C GLY A 25 8.79 1.55 -18.09
N ALA A 26 8.67 1.68 -19.41
CA ALA A 26 7.38 1.87 -20.08
C ALA A 26 6.39 0.72 -19.76
N GLY A 27 5.43 0.98 -18.87
CA GLY A 27 4.44 0.01 -18.38
C GLY A 27 3.47 0.63 -17.37
N GLY A 28 2.25 0.09 -17.27
CA GLY A 28 1.19 0.60 -16.39
C GLY A 28 1.53 0.55 -14.89
N LEU A 29 0.78 1.32 -14.07
CA LEU A 29 1.10 1.55 -12.64
C LEU A 29 0.71 0.40 -11.69
N LEU A 30 0.28 -0.75 -12.20
CA LEU A 30 -0.24 -1.87 -11.39
C LEU A 30 0.86 -2.52 -10.54
N THR A 31 1.89 -3.06 -11.19
CA THR A 31 3.05 -3.69 -10.55
C THR A 31 3.77 -2.75 -9.58
N PRO A 32 4.07 -1.48 -9.94
CA PRO A 32 4.74 -0.58 -9.00
C PRO A 32 3.89 -0.27 -7.77
N SER A 33 2.56 -0.11 -7.93
CA SER A 33 1.65 0.16 -6.80
C SER A 33 1.56 -1.02 -5.84
N LEU A 34 1.45 -2.24 -6.36
CA LEU A 34 1.42 -3.46 -5.55
C LEU A 34 2.72 -3.66 -4.77
N ALA A 35 3.87 -3.52 -5.43
CA ALA A 35 5.17 -3.65 -4.79
C ALA A 35 5.34 -2.62 -3.66
N THR A 36 4.94 -1.37 -3.92
CA THR A 36 5.00 -0.29 -2.92
C THR A 36 4.10 -0.58 -1.72
N GLY A 37 2.84 -0.93 -1.95
CA GLY A 37 1.90 -1.21 -0.85
C GLY A 37 2.25 -2.48 -0.08
N ALA A 38 2.76 -3.52 -0.74
CA ALA A 38 3.26 -4.73 -0.08
C ALA A 38 4.49 -4.44 0.79
N ALA A 39 5.42 -3.62 0.32
CA ALA A 39 6.58 -3.20 1.10
C ALA A 39 6.16 -2.35 2.31
N ALA A 40 5.24 -1.39 2.12
CA ALA A 40 4.73 -0.55 3.21
C ALA A 40 4.01 -1.37 4.29
N GLY A 41 3.13 -2.29 3.90
CA GLY A 41 2.44 -3.19 4.84
C GLY A 41 3.40 -4.16 5.55
N SER A 42 4.44 -4.63 4.85
CA SER A 42 5.49 -5.47 5.46
C SER A 42 6.31 -4.70 6.50
N LEU A 43 6.61 -3.43 6.23
CA LEU A 43 7.31 -2.59 7.20
C LEU A 43 6.44 -2.36 8.44
N LEU A 44 5.14 -2.04 8.24
CA LEU A 44 4.19 -1.80 9.33
C LEU A 44 4.03 -3.02 10.24
N VAL A 45 3.87 -4.22 9.68
CA VAL A 45 3.65 -5.42 10.49
C VAL A 45 4.90 -5.84 11.25
N LEU A 46 6.10 -5.65 10.66
CA LEU A 46 7.37 -5.93 11.33
C LEU A 46 7.63 -4.94 12.46
N THR A 47 7.32 -3.66 12.29
CA THR A 47 7.46 -2.66 13.35
C THR A 47 6.47 -2.89 14.48
N LEU A 48 5.20 -3.20 14.18
CA LEU A 48 4.19 -3.51 15.20
C LEU A 48 4.53 -4.77 15.99
N ASN A 49 4.91 -5.86 15.30
CA ASN A 49 5.29 -7.09 15.98
C ASN A 49 6.54 -6.92 16.84
N ALA A 50 7.50 -6.08 16.41
CA ALA A 50 8.70 -5.79 17.20
C ALA A 50 8.44 -4.86 18.39
N ALA A 51 7.61 -3.83 18.23
CA ALA A 51 7.39 -2.80 19.25
C ALA A 51 6.33 -3.17 20.28
N ALA A 52 5.26 -3.83 19.85
CA ALA A 52 4.11 -4.17 20.70
C ALA A 52 4.05 -5.66 21.06
N GLY A 53 5.02 -6.47 20.62
CA GLY A 53 5.04 -7.92 20.85
C GLY A 53 3.85 -8.64 20.20
N THR A 54 3.21 -8.02 19.20
CA THR A 54 2.07 -8.62 18.50
C THR A 54 2.51 -9.76 17.58
N HIS A 55 1.61 -10.69 17.30
CA HIS A 55 1.83 -11.78 16.34
C HIS A 55 0.91 -11.62 15.12
N LEU A 56 0.92 -10.44 14.51
CA LEU A 56 0.11 -10.16 13.32
C LEU A 56 0.66 -10.94 12.12
N HIS A 57 -0.26 -11.48 11.31
CA HIS A 57 0.08 -12.22 10.10
C HIS A 57 0.67 -11.30 9.03
N GLY A 58 2.00 -11.36 8.88
CA GLY A 58 2.77 -10.53 7.95
C GLY A 58 2.16 -10.41 6.54
N PRO A 59 1.92 -11.53 5.83
CA PRO A 59 1.38 -11.51 4.47
C PRO A 59 0.04 -10.78 4.34
N VAL A 60 -0.84 -10.87 5.34
CA VAL A 60 -2.17 -10.24 5.29
C VAL A 60 -2.04 -8.72 5.32
N ILE A 61 -1.20 -8.18 6.21
CA ILE A 61 -0.98 -6.74 6.33
C ILE A 61 -0.25 -6.18 5.10
N SER A 62 0.71 -6.94 4.56
CA SER A 62 1.38 -6.59 3.30
C SER A 62 0.40 -6.53 2.14
N LEU A 63 -0.47 -7.53 1.97
CA LEU A 63 -1.47 -7.56 0.90
C LEU A 63 -2.54 -6.46 1.08
N ALA A 64 -2.95 -6.18 2.31
CA ALA A 64 -3.85 -5.07 2.60
C ALA A 64 -3.23 -3.72 2.20
N GLY A 65 -1.95 -3.50 2.51
CA GLY A 65 -1.20 -2.33 2.04
C GLY A 65 -1.12 -2.24 0.51
N ALA A 66 -0.90 -3.37 -0.17
CA ALA A 66 -0.91 -3.46 -1.63
C ALA A 66 -2.27 -3.05 -2.22
N ALA A 67 -3.38 -3.53 -1.64
CA ALA A 67 -4.74 -3.17 -2.04
C ALA A 67 -5.03 -1.68 -1.83
N GLY A 68 -4.58 -1.10 -0.72
CA GLY A 68 -4.74 0.33 -0.42
C GLY A 68 -4.02 1.24 -1.40
N VAL A 69 -2.73 0.97 -1.68
CA VAL A 69 -1.95 1.76 -2.65
C VAL A 69 -2.52 1.60 -4.05
N LEU A 70 -2.88 0.37 -4.44
CA LEU A 70 -3.49 0.11 -5.75
C LEU A 70 -4.83 0.83 -5.92
N ALA A 71 -5.66 0.89 -4.88
CA ALA A 71 -6.93 1.61 -4.89
C ALA A 71 -6.73 3.12 -5.14
N VAL A 72 -5.75 3.73 -4.45
CA VAL A 72 -5.42 5.15 -4.59
C VAL A 72 -4.86 5.46 -5.98
N THR A 73 -3.98 4.60 -6.51
CA THR A 73 -3.38 4.80 -7.84
C THR A 73 -4.43 4.66 -8.95
N GLN A 74 -5.29 3.65 -8.87
CA GLN A 74 -6.25 3.34 -9.93
C GLN A 74 -7.60 4.05 -9.76
N GLY A 75 -7.86 4.68 -8.60
CA GLY A 75 -9.15 5.30 -8.29
C GLY A 75 -10.32 4.31 -8.20
N SER A 76 -10.04 3.01 -8.11
CA SER A 76 -11.04 1.94 -8.10
C SER A 76 -10.80 0.97 -6.94
N PRO A 77 -11.37 1.25 -5.75
CA PRO A 77 -11.12 0.46 -4.55
C PRO A 77 -11.70 -0.97 -4.63
N THR A 78 -12.88 -1.13 -5.24
CA THR A 78 -13.50 -2.46 -5.44
C THR A 78 -12.64 -3.33 -6.36
N TRP A 79 -12.15 -2.76 -7.46
CA TRP A 79 -11.27 -3.47 -8.37
C TRP A 79 -9.95 -3.86 -7.70
N ALA A 80 -9.33 -2.94 -6.97
CA ALA A 80 -8.06 -3.20 -6.28
C ALA A 80 -8.18 -4.32 -5.24
N ALA A 81 -9.27 -4.35 -4.47
CA ALA A 81 -9.53 -5.39 -3.48
C ALA A 81 -9.71 -6.78 -4.12
N ILE A 82 -10.50 -6.86 -5.20
CA ILE A 82 -10.71 -8.11 -5.94
C ILE A 82 -9.39 -8.56 -6.59
N PHE A 83 -8.64 -7.65 -7.21
CA PHE A 83 -7.38 -7.97 -7.88
C PHE A 83 -6.35 -8.57 -6.91
N VAL A 84 -6.18 -7.97 -5.73
CA VAL A 84 -5.26 -8.47 -4.71
C VAL A 84 -5.73 -9.80 -4.13
N TRP A 85 -7.05 -9.96 -3.94
CA TRP A 85 -7.63 -11.23 -3.49
C TRP A 85 -7.39 -12.36 -4.50
N GLU A 86 -7.64 -12.11 -5.79
CA GLU A 86 -7.38 -13.08 -6.86
C GLU A 86 -5.90 -13.46 -6.94
N LEU A 87 -5.00 -12.48 -6.77
CA LEU A 87 -3.55 -12.71 -6.83
C LEU A 87 -3.04 -13.62 -5.69
N ALA A 88 -3.53 -13.42 -4.47
CA ALA A 88 -3.06 -14.14 -3.30
C ALA A 88 -3.87 -15.41 -2.96
N ARG A 89 -5.04 -15.59 -3.60
CA ARG A 89 -6.00 -16.67 -3.33
C ARG A 89 -6.27 -16.96 -1.83
N PRO A 90 -6.47 -15.95 -0.97
CA PRO A 90 -6.74 -16.20 0.44
C PRO A 90 -8.21 -16.59 0.66
N PRO A 91 -8.59 -17.01 1.88
CA PRO A 91 -9.98 -17.25 2.24
C PRO A 91 -10.89 -16.06 1.89
N ILE A 92 -12.14 -16.35 1.51
CA ILE A 92 -13.08 -15.33 0.99
C ILE A 92 -13.34 -14.17 1.96
N TRP A 93 -13.25 -14.40 3.27
CA TRP A 93 -13.45 -13.36 4.28
C TRP A 93 -12.36 -12.27 4.23
N MET A 94 -11.15 -12.55 3.72
CA MET A 94 -10.10 -11.54 3.56
C MET A 94 -10.43 -10.51 2.47
N LEU A 95 -11.37 -10.81 1.57
CA LEU A 95 -11.89 -9.83 0.62
C LEU A 95 -12.45 -8.59 1.35
N VAL A 96 -13.14 -8.81 2.49
CA VAL A 96 -13.69 -7.72 3.30
C VAL A 96 -12.57 -6.85 3.87
N VAL A 97 -11.49 -7.46 4.35
CA VAL A 97 -10.32 -6.73 4.88
C VAL A 97 -9.67 -5.86 3.80
N PHE A 98 -9.49 -6.42 2.60
CA PHE A 98 -8.92 -5.68 1.47
C PHE A 98 -9.86 -4.57 0.99
N LEU A 99 -11.16 -4.80 0.96
CA LEU A 99 -12.15 -3.80 0.57
C LEU A 99 -12.18 -2.64 1.55
N VAL A 100 -12.22 -2.92 2.86
CA VAL A 100 -12.17 -1.88 3.91
C VAL A 100 -10.89 -1.06 3.80
N THR A 101 -9.74 -1.71 3.58
CA THR A 101 -8.46 -1.03 3.43
C THR A 101 -8.42 -0.16 2.16
N ALA A 102 -8.87 -0.69 1.03
CA ALA A 102 -8.92 0.00 -0.26
C ALA A 102 -9.86 1.21 -0.22
N VAL A 103 -11.07 1.04 0.31
CA VAL A 103 -12.05 2.12 0.47
C VAL A 103 -11.54 3.17 1.46
N GLY A 104 -10.96 2.75 2.59
CA GLY A 104 -10.38 3.67 3.58
C GLY A 104 -9.26 4.52 3.00
N ALA A 105 -8.34 3.91 2.24
CA ALA A 105 -7.24 4.63 1.59
C ALA A 105 -7.75 5.64 0.52
N GLU A 106 -8.71 5.22 -0.31
CA GLU A 106 -9.31 6.08 -1.32
C GLU A 106 -10.15 7.21 -0.70
N ALA A 107 -10.90 6.93 0.37
CA ALA A 107 -11.63 7.95 1.12
C ALA A 107 -10.68 8.97 1.76
N LEU A 108 -9.58 8.50 2.36
CA LEU A 108 -8.57 9.38 2.95
C LEU A 108 -7.93 10.29 1.88
N LYS A 109 -7.59 9.74 0.71
CA LYS A 109 -7.11 10.52 -0.44
C LYS A 109 -8.11 11.60 -0.83
N ARG A 110 -9.39 11.26 -0.96
CA ARG A 110 -10.47 12.21 -1.30
C ARG A 110 -10.61 13.32 -0.27
N LEU A 111 -10.51 13.00 1.03
CA LEU A 111 -10.55 13.99 2.10
C LEU A 111 -9.31 14.90 2.10
N ALA A 112 -8.13 14.35 1.84
CA ALA A 112 -6.89 15.11 1.78
C ALA A 112 -6.86 16.07 0.58
N VAL A 113 -7.32 15.62 -0.59
CA VAL A 113 -7.39 16.44 -1.81
C VAL A 113 -8.54 17.44 -1.75
N GLY A 114 -9.70 17.05 -1.21
CA GLY A 114 -10.86 17.93 -1.03
C GLY A 114 -10.63 19.08 -0.04
N ARG A 115 -9.64 18.98 0.84
CA ARG A 115 -9.17 20.09 1.70
C ARG A 115 -8.21 21.06 0.99
N GLY A 116 -7.78 20.75 -0.24
CA GLY A 116 -6.71 21.46 -0.95
C GLY A 116 -7.13 22.57 -1.92
N LEU A 117 -8.42 22.88 -2.10
CA LEU A 117 -8.85 23.95 -3.01
C LEU A 117 -9.99 24.80 -2.41
N PRO A 118 -9.68 25.95 -1.78
CA PRO A 118 -10.55 27.11 -1.87
C PRO A 118 -10.54 27.61 -3.31
N HIS A 119 -11.73 27.84 -3.86
CA HIS A 119 -11.98 28.46 -5.16
C HIS A 119 -11.00 29.60 -5.49
N LEU A 120 -10.24 29.44 -6.58
CA LEU A 120 -9.89 30.57 -7.43
C LEU A 120 -10.64 30.40 -8.74
N ASP A 121 -11.90 30.85 -8.70
CA ASP A 121 -12.65 31.16 -9.90
C ASP A 121 -11.97 32.39 -10.53
N HIS A 122 -11.18 32.15 -11.58
CA HIS A 122 -10.77 33.18 -12.52
C HIS A 122 -11.47 32.93 -13.85
N ARG A 123 -12.80 33.02 -13.81
CA ARG A 123 -13.54 33.69 -14.88
C ARG A 123 -13.31 35.20 -14.79
N ALA A 124 -12.19 35.64 -15.33
CA ALA A 124 -12.04 36.95 -15.97
C ALA A 124 -11.60 36.58 -17.39
N GLY A 125 -12.33 36.88 -18.46
CA GLY A 125 -12.99 38.13 -18.80
C GLY A 125 -12.65 38.34 -20.28
#